data_AF-A0A3B5LFK4-F1
#
_entry.id   AF-A0A3B5LFK4-F1
#
_cell.length_a   1.000
_cell.length_b   1.000
_cell.length_c   1.000
_cell.angle_alpha   90.00
_cell.angle_beta   90.00
_cell.angle_gamma   90.00
#
_symmetry.space_group_name_H-M   'P 1'
#
loop_
_entity.id
_entity.type
_entity.pdbx_description
1 polymer ?
#
loop_
_entity_poly.entity_id
_entity_poly.type
_entity_poly.pdbx_seq_one_letter_code
_entity_poly.pdbx_strand_id
1 'polypeptide(L)'
;MANINWHSARGHKYSIVILYPQNINGNMFILPVKRYPPRSHISSPSCSVSARRKTQNSLVGCFLGKVLVDVSNNRRLNQYPESNAEYLASLLPDSVVVKGFNIISAWAMQQSYPKDASTQVFICSDSIEARQLIMELARQLNFQPVDMGPLSWSRYIENIPVQLFPGWKGPVLAAVALSIFFFGYSFVRDIIHPYVKHKQSDFYKIPIEIVNHTLPTVAITLLALVYLAGQLAAAHQLYYGTKYKQFPHWLESWLQSRKQLGLISFFLAAVHILYSLSLPLRKSERYLLLNTAYQQIHANIENSWNEEEVWRVEMYVSFGIMSFGLMSLLAITSIPSISNSLNWREFSFIQTTLGYIALLIATIHGLLFGWRRALDEDAYRFYLPPSFVVSLALPVCVILGKVLMLLPCVGHKLHQIRKGLDTSPCKARRLEPVGSAANISPERVTIM
;
A
#
# COMPACT_ATOMS: atom_id res chain seq x y z
N MET A 1 -12.90 37.08 -10.98
CA MET A 1 -13.36 35.94 -11.82
C MET A 1 -12.69 36.09 -13.18
N ALA A 2 -11.76 35.21 -13.55
CA ALA A 2 -11.17 35.22 -14.88
C ALA A 2 -12.16 34.56 -15.86
N ASN A 3 -12.65 35.30 -16.85
CA ASN A 3 -13.44 34.75 -17.95
C ASN A 3 -12.53 33.84 -18.79
N ILE A 4 -12.77 32.53 -18.76
CA ILE A 4 -12.09 31.55 -19.60
C ILE A 4 -12.91 31.42 -20.89
N ASN A 5 -12.38 31.95 -22.00
CA ASN A 5 -12.97 31.75 -23.33
C ASN A 5 -12.45 30.44 -23.95
N TRP A 6 -13.37 29.61 -24.43
CA TRP A 6 -13.08 28.29 -25.00
C TRP A 6 -13.04 28.38 -26.54
N HIS A 7 -11.87 28.20 -27.15
CA HIS A 7 -11.75 28.08 -28.61
C HIS A 7 -11.22 26.68 -29.01
N SER A 8 -11.91 26.04 -29.96
CA SER A 8 -11.57 24.71 -30.51
C SER A 8 -11.10 24.85 -31.96
N ALA A 9 -9.86 24.44 -32.26
CA ALA A 9 -9.38 24.27 -33.63
C ALA A 9 -9.37 22.77 -33.99
N ARG A 10 -10.06 22.39 -35.08
CA ARG A 10 -10.12 21.01 -35.60
C ARG A 10 -9.20 20.86 -36.81
N GLY A 11 -8.22 19.96 -36.72
CA GLY A 11 -7.52 19.37 -37.88
C GLY A 11 -7.68 17.84 -37.85
N HIS A 12 -7.74 17.18 -39.01
CA HIS A 12 -8.09 15.74 -39.16
C HIS A 12 -7.18 14.71 -38.41
N LYS A 13 -6.22 15.14 -37.59
CA LYS A 13 -5.47 14.29 -36.64
C LYS A 13 -5.34 14.87 -35.22
N TYR A 14 -5.77 16.12 -34.97
CA TYR A 14 -5.48 16.84 -33.74
C TYR A 14 -6.64 17.77 -33.37
N SER A 15 -6.97 17.79 -32.08
CA SER A 15 -7.77 18.86 -31.49
C SER A 15 -6.95 19.41 -30.34
N ILE A 16 -6.30 20.54 -30.57
CA ILE A 16 -5.66 21.34 -29.51
C ILE A 16 -6.74 22.32 -29.06
N VAL A 17 -7.22 22.18 -27.83
CA VAL A 17 -8.12 23.18 -27.24
C VAL A 17 -7.23 24.21 -26.56
N ILE A 18 -7.45 25.48 -26.84
CA ILE A 18 -6.60 26.56 -26.34
C ILE A 18 -7.36 27.29 -25.24
N LEU A 19 -6.85 27.26 -24.01
CA LEU A 19 -7.42 28.02 -22.89
C LEU A 19 -6.58 29.27 -22.64
N TYR A 20 -7.24 30.42 -22.77
CA TYR A 20 -6.66 31.73 -22.47
C TYR A 20 -7.14 32.21 -21.09
N PRO A 21 -6.25 32.39 -20.12
CA PRO A 21 -6.53 33.25 -18.97
C PRO A 21 -6.41 34.72 -19.43
N GLN A 22 -7.50 35.50 -19.36
CA GLN A 22 -7.50 36.91 -19.82
C GLN A 22 -6.59 37.88 -19.02
N ASN A 23 -5.92 37.42 -17.97
CA ASN A 23 -5.16 38.28 -17.05
C ASN A 23 -3.67 37.97 -16.96
N ILE A 24 -3.13 37.21 -17.91
CA ILE A 24 -1.71 36.86 -17.96
C ILE A 24 -1.22 37.31 -19.32
N ASN A 25 -0.19 38.17 -19.35
CA ASN A 25 0.49 38.63 -20.58
C ASN A 25 0.49 37.49 -21.61
N GLY A 26 0.06 37.75 -22.85
CA GLY A 26 -0.32 36.77 -23.90
C GLY A 26 0.75 35.75 -24.38
N ASN A 27 1.70 35.43 -23.52
CA ASN A 27 2.84 34.54 -23.66
C ASN A 27 2.61 33.16 -23.00
N MET A 28 1.43 32.89 -22.42
CA MET A 28 1.12 31.62 -21.75
C MET A 28 -0.19 31.00 -22.25
N PHE A 29 -0.15 29.70 -22.50
CA PHE A 29 -1.25 28.93 -23.08
C PHE A 29 -1.46 27.62 -22.32
N ILE A 30 -2.70 27.31 -21.93
CA ILE A 30 -3.04 26.04 -21.28
C ILE A 30 -3.75 25.14 -22.30
N LEU A 31 -3.15 24.00 -22.63
CA LEU A 31 -3.54 23.14 -23.75
C LEU A 31 -3.72 21.68 -23.30
N PRO A 32 -4.90 21.05 -23.47
CA PRO A 32 -4.98 19.60 -23.49
C PRO A 32 -4.49 19.04 -24.83
N VAL A 33 -3.50 18.16 -24.79
CA VAL A 33 -3.12 17.31 -25.93
C VAL A 33 -4.10 16.14 -26.08
N LYS A 34 -4.74 16.01 -27.25
CA LYS A 34 -5.58 14.85 -27.60
C LYS A 34 -4.95 14.06 -28.74
N ARG A 35 -4.43 12.86 -28.43
CA ARG A 35 -3.91 11.91 -29.43
C ARG A 35 -4.98 10.90 -29.85
N TYR A 36 -5.15 10.69 -31.16
CA TYR A 36 -6.03 9.65 -31.72
C TYR A 36 -5.22 8.39 -32.05
N PRO A 37 -5.75 7.18 -31.76
CA PRO A 37 -5.10 5.93 -32.16
C PRO A 37 -5.05 5.81 -33.70
N PRO A 38 -4.05 5.12 -34.27
CA PRO A 38 -3.86 5.03 -35.72
C PRO A 38 -4.97 4.25 -36.48
N ARG A 39 -6.05 3.82 -35.82
CA ARG A 39 -7.17 3.08 -36.45
C ARG A 39 -8.54 3.59 -36.01
N SER A 40 -8.89 4.80 -36.41
CA SER A 40 -10.30 5.18 -36.51
C SER A 40 -10.55 5.73 -37.92
N HIS A 41 -10.94 4.83 -38.82
CA HIS A 41 -11.61 5.20 -40.07
C HIS A 41 -12.94 5.87 -39.69
N ILE A 42 -12.92 7.20 -39.56
CA ILE A 42 -14.11 8.02 -39.74
C ILE A 42 -13.85 8.76 -41.05
N SER A 43 -14.38 8.19 -42.11
CA SER A 43 -14.51 8.82 -43.42
C SER A 43 -15.45 10.02 -43.30
N SER A 44 -14.91 11.23 -43.39
CA SER A 44 -15.64 12.39 -43.89
C SER A 44 -14.93 12.89 -45.15
N PRO A 45 -15.60 12.94 -46.31
CA PRO A 45 -15.02 13.45 -47.53
C PRO A 45 -15.01 14.99 -47.45
N SER A 46 -14.08 15.62 -48.16
CA SER A 46 -13.98 17.08 -48.39
C SER A 46 -13.03 17.86 -47.47
N CYS A 47 -11.71 17.63 -47.61
CA CYS A 47 -10.75 18.72 -47.52
C CYS A 47 -9.43 18.35 -48.23
N SER A 48 -9.02 19.18 -49.18
CA SER A 48 -7.86 18.93 -50.04
C SER A 48 -6.53 18.99 -49.28
N VAL A 49 -5.55 18.20 -49.75
CA VAL A 49 -4.22 17.99 -49.14
C VAL A 49 -3.40 19.29 -48.97
N SER A 50 -3.76 20.36 -49.70
CA SER A 50 -3.13 21.69 -49.62
C SER A 50 -3.49 22.47 -48.34
N ALA A 51 -4.71 22.32 -47.82
CA ALA A 51 -5.14 23.00 -46.59
C ALA A 51 -4.48 22.39 -45.32
N ARG A 52 -4.00 21.15 -45.42
CA ARG A 52 -3.43 20.34 -44.31
C ARG A 52 -2.10 20.88 -43.77
N ARG A 53 -1.27 21.53 -44.61
CA ARG A 53 0.02 22.15 -44.19
C ARG A 53 -0.15 23.60 -43.73
N LYS A 54 -1.13 24.33 -44.29
CA LYS A 54 -1.34 25.75 -43.98
C LYS A 54 -1.91 25.99 -42.58
N THR A 55 -2.83 25.15 -42.10
CA THR A 55 -3.41 25.29 -40.73
C THR A 55 -2.44 24.87 -39.62
N GLN A 56 -1.56 23.90 -39.89
CA GLN A 56 -0.54 23.49 -38.93
C GLN A 56 0.56 24.55 -38.82
N ASN A 57 1.03 25.09 -39.95
CA ASN A 57 2.02 26.17 -39.96
C ASN A 57 1.49 27.51 -39.42
N SER A 58 0.19 27.82 -39.58
CA SER A 58 -0.38 29.07 -39.06
C SER A 58 -0.51 29.08 -37.52
N LEU A 59 -0.71 27.92 -36.90
CA LEU A 59 -0.81 27.79 -35.45
C LEU A 59 0.58 27.75 -34.79
N VAL A 60 1.57 27.11 -35.41
CA VAL A 60 2.96 27.04 -34.91
C VAL A 60 3.55 28.44 -34.69
N GLY A 61 3.31 29.38 -35.62
CA GLY A 61 3.75 30.77 -35.47
C GLY A 61 3.11 31.52 -34.29
N CYS A 62 1.95 31.09 -33.80
CA CYS A 62 1.26 31.72 -32.67
C CYS A 62 1.85 31.32 -31.29
N PHE A 63 2.58 30.21 -31.23
CA PHE A 63 3.14 29.62 -30.01
C PHE A 63 4.66 29.80 -29.86
N LEU A 64 5.31 30.38 -30.88
CA LEU A 64 6.74 30.61 -30.88
C LEU A 64 7.18 31.43 -29.65
N GLY A 65 8.15 30.93 -28.88
CA GLY A 65 8.66 31.61 -27.68
C GLY A 65 7.68 31.67 -26.49
N LYS A 66 6.56 30.93 -26.54
CA LYS A 66 5.54 30.94 -25.49
C LYS A 66 5.63 29.73 -24.56
N VAL A 67 5.08 29.90 -23.36
CA VAL A 67 4.95 28.83 -22.36
C VAL A 67 3.65 28.06 -22.60
N LEU A 68 3.76 26.77 -22.89
CA LEU A 68 2.66 25.85 -23.15
C LEU A 68 2.47 24.90 -21.98
N VAL A 69 1.34 24.99 -21.29
CA VAL A 69 1.01 24.14 -20.15
C VAL A 69 0.17 22.96 -20.63
N ASP A 70 0.72 21.75 -20.62
CA ASP A 70 0.01 20.52 -20.91
C ASP A 70 -0.74 19.99 -19.68
N VAL A 71 -2.07 19.92 -19.83
CA VAL A 71 -3.02 19.45 -18.78
C VAL A 71 -3.63 18.08 -19.11
N SER A 72 -3.18 17.42 -20.18
CA SER A 72 -3.78 16.18 -20.65
C SER A 72 -3.47 14.96 -19.77
N ASN A 73 -4.37 13.97 -19.77
CA ASN A 73 -4.15 12.65 -19.19
C ASN A 73 -4.42 11.55 -20.22
N ASN A 74 -3.71 10.44 -20.08
CA ASN A 74 -3.99 9.24 -20.86
C ASN A 74 -5.19 8.48 -20.28
N ARG A 75 -5.88 7.69 -21.12
CA ARG A 75 -6.99 6.83 -20.65
C ARG A 75 -6.50 5.54 -20.00
N ARG A 76 -5.29 5.11 -20.35
CA ARG A 76 -4.66 3.87 -19.88
C ARG A 76 -3.19 4.13 -19.60
N LEU A 77 -2.64 3.40 -18.64
CA LEU A 77 -1.22 3.40 -18.37
C LEU A 77 -0.44 2.94 -19.60
N ASN A 78 0.68 3.61 -19.89
CA ASN A 78 1.58 3.28 -21.00
C ASN A 78 0.88 3.16 -22.36
N GLN A 79 -0.15 3.97 -22.60
CA GLN A 79 -0.87 4.00 -23.87
C GLN A 79 0.04 4.43 -25.04
N TYR A 80 1.06 5.26 -24.76
CA TYR A 80 2.01 5.80 -25.73
C TYR A 80 3.45 5.64 -25.20
N PRO A 81 4.46 5.57 -26.09
CA PRO A 81 5.87 5.37 -25.70
C PRO A 81 6.49 6.59 -25.00
N GLU A 82 6.09 7.81 -25.39
CA GLU A 82 6.45 9.06 -24.70
C GLU A 82 5.24 9.70 -23.99
N SER A 83 5.49 10.57 -23.01
CA SER A 83 4.42 11.34 -22.35
C SER A 83 3.77 12.35 -23.30
N ASN A 84 2.57 12.82 -22.98
CA ASN A 84 1.92 13.86 -23.78
C ASN A 84 2.70 15.16 -23.81
N ALA A 85 3.33 15.54 -22.69
CA ALA A 85 4.16 16.73 -22.63
C ALA A 85 5.48 16.58 -23.43
N GLU A 86 6.15 15.43 -23.38
CA GLU A 86 7.34 15.14 -24.20
C GLU A 86 7.01 15.18 -25.70
N TYR A 87 5.88 14.60 -26.08
CA TYR A 87 5.41 14.66 -27.46
C TYR A 87 5.04 16.08 -27.90
N LEU A 88 4.40 16.87 -27.01
CA LEU A 88 4.11 18.27 -27.31
C LEU A 88 5.39 19.07 -27.54
N ALA A 89 6.43 18.84 -26.73
CA ALA A 89 7.73 19.46 -26.91
C ALA A 89 8.38 19.04 -28.25
N SER A 90 8.24 17.78 -28.65
CA SER A 90 8.74 17.31 -29.96
C SER A 90 8.02 17.95 -31.15
N LEU A 91 6.75 18.32 -30.99
CA LEU A 91 5.95 18.97 -32.03
C LEU A 91 6.24 20.47 -32.15
N LEU A 92 6.66 21.11 -31.04
CA LEU A 92 6.86 22.55 -30.93
C LEU A 92 8.20 22.83 -30.22
N PRO A 93 9.35 22.58 -30.89
CA PRO A 93 10.68 22.70 -30.28
C PRO A 93 11.04 24.14 -29.89
N ASP A 94 10.44 25.13 -30.56
CA ASP A 94 10.66 26.56 -30.31
C ASP A 94 9.74 27.14 -29.22
N SER A 95 9.01 26.27 -28.51
CA SER A 95 8.10 26.63 -27.41
C SER A 95 8.54 25.94 -26.13
N VAL A 96 8.27 26.58 -24.98
CA VAL A 96 8.61 26.00 -23.68
C VAL A 96 7.41 25.22 -23.15
N VAL A 97 7.54 23.90 -22.99
CA VAL A 97 6.46 23.04 -22.50
C VAL A 97 6.57 22.81 -21.00
N VAL A 98 5.45 22.94 -20.29
CA VAL A 98 5.31 22.66 -18.86
C VAL A 98 4.19 21.66 -18.65
N LYS A 99 4.40 20.60 -17.88
CA LYS A 99 3.32 19.73 -17.40
C LYS A 99 2.76 20.30 -16.11
N GLY A 100 1.45 20.41 -15.98
CA GLY A 100 0.81 20.85 -14.73
C GLY A 100 -0.71 20.69 -14.76
N PHE A 101 -1.37 20.87 -13.60
CA PHE A 101 -2.83 20.88 -13.41
C PHE A 101 -3.63 19.64 -13.84
N ASN A 102 -3.00 18.63 -14.42
CA ASN A 102 -3.67 17.42 -14.92
C ASN A 102 -4.28 16.55 -13.80
N ILE A 103 -3.84 16.71 -12.55
CA ILE A 103 -4.34 15.95 -11.39
C ILE A 103 -5.56 16.62 -10.76
N ILE A 104 -5.69 17.95 -10.91
CA ILE A 104 -6.81 18.68 -10.35
C ILE A 104 -8.07 18.42 -11.18
N SER A 105 -9.15 18.02 -10.53
CA SER A 105 -10.42 17.82 -11.22
C SER A 105 -11.06 19.16 -11.61
N ALA A 106 -11.84 19.18 -12.70
CA ALA A 106 -12.59 20.37 -13.09
C ALA A 106 -13.52 20.87 -11.98
N TRP A 107 -14.08 19.95 -11.18
CA TRP A 107 -14.91 20.28 -10.02
C TRP A 107 -14.14 20.99 -8.90
N ALA A 108 -12.87 20.60 -8.66
CA ALA A 108 -12.02 21.28 -7.69
C ALA A 108 -11.63 22.70 -8.16
N MET A 109 -11.41 22.91 -9.46
CA MET A 109 -11.12 24.23 -10.04
C MET A 109 -12.31 25.20 -10.02
N GLN A 110 -13.54 24.69 -9.94
CA GLN A 110 -14.75 25.53 -9.86
C GLN A 110 -15.00 26.09 -8.46
N GLN A 111 -14.38 25.52 -7.43
CA GLN A 111 -14.59 25.93 -6.05
C GLN A 111 -13.64 27.06 -5.66
N SER A 112 -14.18 28.06 -4.95
CA SER A 112 -13.40 29.18 -4.42
C SER A 112 -12.40 28.76 -3.34
N TYR A 113 -12.66 27.64 -2.66
CA TYR A 113 -11.77 27.08 -1.63
C TYR A 113 -11.92 25.55 -1.57
N PRO A 114 -11.08 24.79 -2.30
CA PRO A 114 -11.15 23.34 -2.30
C PRO A 114 -10.69 22.75 -0.95
N LYS A 115 -11.63 22.49 -0.03
CA LYS A 115 -11.33 21.79 1.25
C LYS A 115 -11.23 20.28 1.10
N ASP A 116 -11.95 19.72 0.14
CA ASP A 116 -12.19 18.27 0.04
C ASP A 116 -11.45 17.59 -1.12
N ALA A 117 -10.64 18.33 -1.87
CA ALA A 117 -9.88 17.82 -3.02
C ALA A 117 -8.37 18.00 -2.84
N SER A 118 -7.58 17.17 -3.52
CA SER A 118 -6.12 17.37 -3.57
C SER A 118 -5.83 18.78 -4.09
N THR A 119 -5.17 19.59 -3.27
CA THR A 119 -4.73 20.94 -3.63
C THR A 119 -3.34 20.95 -4.25
N GLN A 120 -2.67 19.80 -4.33
CA GLN A 120 -1.31 19.68 -4.84
C GLN A 120 -1.29 19.68 -6.37
N VAL A 121 -0.52 20.60 -6.95
CA VAL A 121 -0.28 20.70 -8.40
C VAL A 121 1.17 20.33 -8.67
N PHE A 122 1.38 19.14 -9.25
CA PHE A 122 2.70 18.67 -9.65
C PHE A 122 3.10 19.32 -10.97
N ILE A 123 4.28 19.93 -11.01
CA ILE A 123 4.77 20.72 -12.14
C ILE A 123 6.14 20.21 -12.59
N CYS A 124 6.35 20.00 -13.90
CA CYS A 124 7.68 19.71 -14.44
C CYS A 124 7.89 20.37 -15.82
N SER A 125 9.13 20.75 -16.11
CA SER A 125 9.59 21.37 -17.37
C SER A 125 11.11 21.44 -17.39
N ASP A 126 11.71 21.54 -18.58
CA ASP A 126 13.16 21.73 -18.75
C ASP A 126 13.59 23.20 -18.58
N SER A 127 12.66 24.17 -18.61
CA SER A 127 12.93 25.58 -18.26
C SER A 127 12.55 25.88 -16.82
N ILE A 128 13.52 26.38 -16.05
CA ILE A 128 13.33 26.74 -14.64
C ILE A 128 12.39 27.95 -14.52
N GLU A 129 12.53 28.92 -15.41
CA GLU A 129 11.75 30.15 -15.46
C GLU A 129 10.26 29.82 -15.69
N ALA A 130 9.99 28.92 -16.65
CA ALA A 130 8.63 28.49 -16.92
C ALA A 130 8.03 27.68 -15.75
N ARG A 131 8.80 26.82 -15.08
CA ARG A 131 8.31 26.14 -13.86
C ARG A 131 7.94 27.16 -12.79
N GLN A 132 8.81 28.12 -12.48
CA GLN A 132 8.55 29.15 -11.47
C GLN A 132 7.31 29.98 -11.78
N LEU A 133 7.12 30.38 -13.05
CA LEU A 133 5.93 31.09 -13.50
C LEU A 133 4.64 30.29 -13.22
N ILE A 134 4.63 29.00 -13.57
CA ILE A 134 3.46 28.14 -13.37
C ILE A 134 3.24 27.80 -11.89
N MET A 135 4.30 27.68 -11.10
CA MET A 135 4.19 27.52 -9.65
C MET A 135 3.54 28.75 -9.01
N GLU A 136 3.92 29.95 -9.41
CA GLU A 136 3.33 31.18 -8.89
C GLU A 136 1.85 31.31 -9.28
N LEU A 137 1.51 30.96 -10.52
CA LEU A 137 0.11 30.85 -10.95
C LEU A 137 -0.68 29.88 -10.07
N ALA A 138 -0.13 28.70 -9.76
CA ALA A 138 -0.81 27.74 -8.90
C ALA A 138 -1.06 28.31 -7.50
N ARG A 139 -0.11 29.07 -6.92
CA ARG A 139 -0.29 29.75 -5.62
C ARG A 139 -1.40 30.80 -5.67
N GLN A 140 -1.43 31.61 -6.73
CA GLN A 140 -2.48 32.63 -6.94
C GLN A 140 -3.87 32.01 -7.05
N LEU A 141 -3.95 30.76 -7.53
CA LEU A 141 -5.18 29.97 -7.62
C LEU A 141 -5.49 29.20 -6.32
N ASN A 142 -4.78 29.48 -5.22
CA ASN A 142 -4.89 28.78 -3.93
C ASN A 142 -4.56 27.28 -3.98
N PHE A 143 -3.73 26.86 -4.93
CA PHE A 143 -3.17 25.51 -4.98
C PHE A 143 -1.76 25.46 -4.39
N GLN A 144 -1.33 24.25 -4.02
CA GLN A 144 0.01 23.98 -3.50
C GLN A 144 0.89 23.40 -4.61
N PRO A 145 1.74 24.21 -5.28
CA PRO A 145 2.63 23.70 -6.32
C PRO A 145 3.74 22.81 -5.74
N VAL A 146 4.06 21.73 -6.45
CA VAL A 146 5.18 20.83 -6.16
C VAL A 146 6.06 20.74 -7.41
N ASP A 147 7.30 21.21 -7.33
CA ASP A 147 8.28 21.07 -8.43
C ASP A 147 8.79 19.63 -8.49
N MET A 148 8.53 18.96 -9.61
CA MET A 148 8.96 17.58 -9.91
C MET A 148 10.23 17.55 -10.78
N GLY A 149 10.75 18.71 -11.19
CA GLY A 149 11.99 18.83 -11.95
C GLY A 149 11.80 18.78 -13.48
N PRO A 150 12.64 18.04 -14.22
CA PRO A 150 12.68 18.09 -15.69
C PRO A 150 11.45 17.47 -16.35
N LEU A 151 11.23 17.78 -17.63
CA LEU A 151 10.06 17.33 -18.39
C LEU A 151 9.97 15.80 -18.50
N SER A 152 11.09 15.08 -18.34
CA SER A 152 11.13 13.61 -18.29
C SER A 152 10.24 13.00 -17.17
N TRP A 153 9.91 13.77 -16.12
CA TRP A 153 8.99 13.35 -15.06
C TRP A 153 7.51 13.46 -15.43
N SER A 154 7.19 14.08 -16.57
CA SER A 154 5.80 14.28 -17.02
C SER A 154 5.01 12.98 -17.14
N ARG A 155 5.66 11.87 -17.55
CA ARG A 155 5.02 10.54 -17.62
C ARG A 155 4.54 10.05 -16.26
N TYR A 156 5.32 10.28 -15.22
CA TYR A 156 4.92 9.92 -13.86
C TYR A 156 3.69 10.73 -13.46
N ILE A 157 3.70 12.04 -13.68
CA ILE A 157 2.59 12.96 -13.38
C ILE A 157 1.31 12.57 -14.14
N GLU A 158 1.42 12.18 -15.41
CA GLU A 158 0.30 11.70 -16.25
C GLU A 158 -0.34 10.41 -15.75
N ASN A 159 0.47 9.55 -15.13
CA ASN A 159 0.02 8.24 -14.66
C ASN A 159 -0.67 8.31 -13.29
N ILE A 160 -0.39 9.33 -12.46
CA ILE A 160 -0.99 9.51 -11.13
C ILE A 160 -2.53 9.37 -11.15
N PRO A 161 -3.29 10.13 -11.96
CA PRO A 161 -4.76 10.08 -11.91
C PRO A 161 -5.35 8.77 -12.47
N VAL A 162 -4.56 7.99 -13.23
CA VAL A 162 -5.01 6.71 -13.82
C VAL A 162 -4.75 5.53 -12.87
N GLN A 163 -3.82 5.68 -11.93
CA GLN A 163 -3.48 4.61 -10.98
C GLN A 163 -4.49 4.53 -9.85
N LEU A 164 -5.09 3.34 -9.69
CA LEU A 164 -5.91 3.00 -8.53
C LEU A 164 -5.11 2.10 -7.59
N PHE A 165 -4.75 2.65 -6.41
CA PHE A 165 -4.05 1.97 -5.31
C PHE A 165 -2.91 1.01 -5.74
N PRO A 166 -1.87 1.49 -6.46
CA PRO A 166 -0.84 0.62 -7.03
C PRO A 166 -0.11 -0.23 -5.97
N GLY A 167 0.22 0.36 -4.82
CA GLY A 167 0.89 -0.34 -3.71
C GLY A 167 -0.01 -1.27 -2.88
N TRP A 168 -1.33 -1.29 -3.09
CA TRP A 168 -2.24 -2.14 -2.31
C TRP A 168 -2.63 -3.43 -2.99
N LYS A 169 -2.43 -3.55 -4.31
CA LYS A 169 -2.88 -4.72 -5.08
C LYS A 169 -2.34 -6.05 -4.54
N GLY A 170 -1.03 -6.13 -4.31
CA GLY A 170 -0.39 -7.33 -3.75
C GLY A 170 -0.87 -7.66 -2.34
N PRO A 171 -0.78 -6.72 -1.37
CA PRO A 171 -1.26 -6.90 -0.01
C PRO A 171 -2.74 -7.31 0.10
N VAL A 172 -3.62 -6.67 -0.66
CA VAL A 172 -5.05 -7.00 -0.66
C VAL A 172 -5.28 -8.39 -1.24
N LEU A 173 -4.61 -8.75 -2.34
CA LEU A 173 -4.71 -10.09 -2.91
C LEU A 173 -4.23 -11.17 -1.93
N ALA A 174 -3.10 -10.94 -1.25
CA ALA A 174 -2.59 -11.84 -0.21
C ALA A 174 -3.58 -11.99 0.95
N ALA A 175 -4.14 -10.88 1.45
CA ALA A 175 -5.11 -10.92 2.55
C ALA A 175 -6.40 -11.66 2.17
N VAL A 176 -6.92 -11.43 0.96
CA VAL A 176 -8.11 -12.13 0.44
C VAL A 176 -7.83 -13.63 0.26
N ALA A 177 -6.68 -13.99 -0.34
CA ALA A 177 -6.30 -15.39 -0.54
C ALA A 177 -6.14 -16.13 0.79
N LEU A 178 -5.45 -15.53 1.77
CA LEU A 178 -5.32 -16.09 3.12
C LEU A 178 -6.68 -16.20 3.81
N SER A 179 -7.56 -15.21 3.66
CA SER A 179 -8.90 -15.24 4.24
C SER A 179 -9.75 -16.38 3.67
N ILE A 180 -9.75 -16.57 2.34
CA ILE A 180 -10.45 -17.69 1.69
C ILE A 180 -9.90 -19.02 2.18
N PHE A 181 -8.57 -19.16 2.24
CA PHE A 181 -7.91 -20.39 2.71
C PHE A 181 -8.30 -20.74 4.15
N PHE A 182 -8.12 -19.80 5.10
CA PHE A 182 -8.39 -20.07 6.51
C PHE A 182 -9.89 -20.16 6.84
N PHE A 183 -10.74 -19.43 6.11
CA PHE A 183 -12.18 -19.58 6.20
C PHE A 183 -12.61 -20.97 5.72
N GLY A 184 -12.14 -21.41 4.55
CA GLY A 184 -12.41 -22.74 4.02
C GLY A 184 -11.92 -23.85 4.96
N TYR A 185 -10.70 -23.69 5.50
CA TYR A 185 -10.12 -24.60 6.49
C TYR A 185 -11.01 -24.73 7.75
N SER A 186 -11.40 -23.59 8.33
CA SER A 186 -12.24 -23.56 9.52
C SER A 186 -13.65 -24.07 9.23
N PHE A 187 -14.21 -23.78 8.06
CA PHE A 187 -15.52 -24.26 7.63
C PHE A 187 -15.54 -25.79 7.50
N VAL A 188 -14.53 -26.39 6.87
CA VAL A 188 -14.42 -27.86 6.74
C VAL A 188 -14.31 -28.51 8.12
N ARG A 189 -13.50 -27.95 9.02
CA ARG A 189 -13.25 -28.54 10.34
C ARG A 189 -14.41 -28.33 11.33
N ASP A 190 -15.00 -27.15 11.35
CA ASP A 190 -15.93 -26.74 12.41
C ASP A 190 -17.40 -26.90 12.00
N ILE A 191 -17.71 -26.95 10.70
CA ILE A 191 -19.08 -27.16 10.18
C ILE A 191 -19.23 -28.53 9.49
N ILE A 192 -18.36 -28.85 8.52
CA ILE A 192 -18.53 -30.08 7.72
C ILE A 192 -18.26 -31.35 8.54
N HIS A 193 -17.20 -31.37 9.36
CA HIS A 193 -16.90 -32.54 10.17
C HIS A 193 -18.04 -32.94 11.14
N PRO A 194 -18.57 -32.03 11.99
CA PRO A 194 -19.72 -32.37 12.84
C PRO A 194 -20.97 -32.76 12.04
N TYR A 195 -21.21 -32.13 10.89
CA TYR A 195 -22.34 -32.45 10.01
C TYR A 195 -22.25 -33.87 9.46
N VAL A 196 -21.07 -34.30 9.01
CA VAL A 196 -20.86 -35.66 8.47
C VAL A 196 -20.90 -36.72 9.58
N LYS A 197 -20.25 -36.48 10.73
CA LYS A 197 -20.11 -37.49 11.79
C LYS A 197 -21.36 -37.63 12.66
N HIS A 198 -22.00 -36.52 13.02
CA HIS A 198 -23.10 -36.51 13.99
C HIS A 198 -24.44 -36.02 13.41
N LYS A 199 -24.50 -35.67 12.11
CA LYS A 199 -25.70 -35.10 11.44
C LYS A 199 -26.28 -33.85 12.13
N GLN A 200 -25.46 -33.12 12.88
CA GLN A 200 -25.84 -31.87 13.54
C GLN A 200 -25.62 -30.67 12.60
N SER A 201 -26.62 -29.79 12.50
CA SER A 201 -26.58 -28.62 11.61
C SER A 201 -26.14 -27.36 12.36
N ASP A 202 -24.83 -27.10 12.41
CA ASP A 202 -24.24 -25.95 13.12
C ASP A 202 -24.01 -24.71 12.23
N PHE A 203 -24.77 -24.57 11.13
CA PHE A 203 -24.58 -23.50 10.14
C PHE A 203 -24.72 -22.07 10.71
N TYR A 204 -25.42 -21.91 11.84
CA TYR A 204 -25.54 -20.60 12.51
C TYR A 204 -24.21 -20.06 13.02
N LYS A 205 -23.16 -20.89 13.14
CA LYS A 205 -21.81 -20.48 13.55
C LYS A 205 -21.07 -19.69 12.46
N ILE A 206 -21.49 -19.78 11.20
CA ILE A 206 -20.80 -19.17 10.05
C ILE A 206 -20.63 -17.65 10.17
N PRO A 207 -21.67 -16.84 10.45
CA PRO A 207 -21.56 -15.39 10.34
C PRO A 207 -20.66 -14.73 11.40
N ILE A 208 -20.54 -15.33 12.59
CA ILE A 208 -19.78 -14.74 13.70
C ILE A 208 -18.61 -15.62 14.12
N GLU A 209 -18.82 -16.91 14.39
CA GLU A 209 -17.79 -17.78 14.97
C GLU A 209 -16.68 -18.11 13.97
N ILE A 210 -17.05 -18.57 12.77
CA ILE A 210 -16.08 -18.92 11.72
C ILE A 210 -15.32 -17.66 11.26
N VAL A 211 -16.02 -16.53 11.15
CA VAL A 211 -15.39 -15.23 10.84
C VAL A 211 -14.41 -14.86 11.96
N ASN A 212 -14.79 -14.98 13.24
CA ASN A 212 -13.93 -14.64 14.37
C ASN A 212 -12.76 -15.62 14.57
N HIS A 213 -12.80 -16.83 13.99
CA HIS A 213 -11.64 -17.73 13.91
C HIS A 213 -10.69 -17.32 12.77
N THR A 214 -11.24 -16.81 11.66
CA THR A 214 -10.49 -16.46 10.46
C THR A 214 -9.75 -15.13 10.61
N LEU A 215 -10.42 -14.09 11.11
CA LEU A 215 -9.86 -12.74 11.26
C LEU A 215 -8.52 -12.69 12.02
N PRO A 216 -8.40 -13.21 13.27
CA PRO A 216 -7.14 -13.15 14.01
C PRO A 216 -6.04 -13.98 13.34
N THR A 217 -6.42 -15.11 12.74
CA THR A 217 -5.51 -15.99 11.99
C THR A 217 -4.89 -15.27 10.80
N VAL A 218 -5.69 -14.54 10.02
CA VAL A 218 -5.17 -13.75 8.89
C VAL A 218 -4.41 -12.52 9.39
N ALA A 219 -4.86 -11.87 10.46
CA ALA A 219 -4.18 -10.73 11.06
C ALA A 219 -2.74 -11.07 11.51
N ILE A 220 -2.56 -12.14 12.28
CA ILE A 220 -1.25 -12.53 12.81
C ILE A 220 -0.31 -13.06 11.71
N THR A 221 -0.84 -13.77 10.71
CA THR A 221 -0.05 -14.25 9.57
C THR A 221 0.42 -13.08 8.69
N LEU A 222 -0.44 -12.10 8.41
CA LEU A 222 -0.03 -10.87 7.72
C LEU A 222 1.02 -10.09 8.51
N LEU A 223 0.86 -9.98 9.84
CA LEU A 223 1.85 -9.33 10.70
C LEU A 223 3.19 -10.06 10.64
N ALA A 224 3.19 -11.39 10.66
CA ALA A 224 4.41 -12.18 10.51
C ALA A 224 5.06 -11.99 9.14
N LEU A 225 4.28 -11.90 8.05
CA LEU A 225 4.78 -11.64 6.70
C LEU A 225 5.47 -10.27 6.58
N VAL A 226 5.02 -9.25 7.32
CA VAL A 226 5.69 -7.94 7.39
C VAL A 226 7.14 -8.10 7.87
N TYR A 227 7.36 -8.85 8.94
CA TYR A 227 8.69 -9.01 9.53
C TYR A 227 9.55 -10.06 8.83
N LEU A 228 8.93 -11.08 8.22
CA LEU A 228 9.63 -12.12 7.48
C LEU A 228 10.41 -11.54 6.28
N ALA A 229 9.82 -10.60 5.54
CA ALA A 229 10.51 -9.95 4.41
C ALA A 229 11.85 -9.32 4.82
N GLY A 230 11.88 -8.65 5.99
CA GLY A 230 13.09 -8.05 6.54
C GLY A 230 14.14 -9.09 6.95
N GLN A 231 13.71 -10.25 7.45
CA GLN A 231 14.62 -11.35 7.78
C GLN A 231 15.20 -12.00 6.52
N LEU A 232 14.41 -12.20 5.47
CA LEU A 232 14.91 -12.71 4.20
C LEU A 232 15.91 -11.75 3.55
N ALA A 233 15.67 -10.44 3.65
CA ALA A 233 16.63 -9.42 3.21
C ALA A 233 17.95 -9.48 4.00
N ALA A 234 17.88 -9.64 5.33
CA ALA A 234 19.07 -9.81 6.16
C ALA A 234 19.82 -11.12 5.87
N ALA A 235 19.11 -12.23 5.64
CA ALA A 235 19.69 -13.50 5.25
C ALA A 235 20.38 -13.41 3.88
N HIS A 236 19.76 -12.72 2.91
CA HIS A 236 20.36 -12.44 1.61
C HIS A 236 21.67 -11.64 1.75
N GLN A 237 21.69 -10.60 2.59
CA GLN A 237 22.91 -9.83 2.86
C GLN A 237 24.02 -10.68 3.50
N LEU A 238 23.67 -11.55 4.45
CA LEU A 238 24.62 -12.46 5.09
C LEU A 238 25.17 -13.50 4.12
N TYR A 239 24.33 -14.02 3.22
CA TYR A 239 24.72 -15.00 2.21
C TYR A 239 25.71 -14.42 1.19
N TYR A 240 25.46 -13.20 0.70
CA TYR A 240 26.36 -12.56 -0.27
C TYR A 240 27.50 -11.76 0.35
N GLY A 241 27.48 -11.53 1.67
CA GLY A 241 28.53 -10.81 2.39
C GLY A 241 28.67 -9.33 1.99
N THR A 242 27.66 -8.76 1.32
CA THR A 242 27.65 -7.37 0.85
C THR A 242 26.25 -6.77 0.88
N LYS A 243 26.16 -5.45 1.03
CA LYS A 243 24.89 -4.68 0.94
C LYS A 243 24.63 -4.11 -0.45
N TYR A 244 25.62 -4.13 -1.34
CA TYR A 244 25.56 -3.46 -2.65
C TYR A 244 24.88 -4.29 -3.73
N LYS A 245 24.66 -5.59 -3.47
CA LYS A 245 23.93 -6.45 -4.40
C LYS A 245 22.43 -6.13 -4.34
N GLN A 246 21.85 -5.86 -5.50
CA GLN A 246 20.41 -5.63 -5.64
C GLN A 246 19.61 -6.86 -5.19
N PHE A 247 18.47 -6.61 -4.54
CA PHE A 247 17.54 -7.67 -4.17
C PHE A 247 16.80 -8.18 -5.41
N PRO A 248 16.36 -9.45 -5.43
CA PRO A 248 15.50 -9.93 -6.49
C PRO A 248 14.16 -9.18 -6.47
N HIS A 249 13.59 -8.92 -7.65
CA HIS A 249 12.40 -8.05 -7.80
C HIS A 249 11.19 -8.47 -6.95
N TRP A 250 11.01 -9.78 -6.69
CA TRP A 250 9.93 -10.27 -5.82
C TRP A 250 10.10 -9.83 -4.37
N LEU A 251 11.34 -9.82 -3.86
CA LEU A 251 11.66 -9.43 -2.48
C LEU A 251 11.59 -7.91 -2.34
N GLU A 252 12.08 -7.17 -3.34
CA GLU A 252 11.98 -5.71 -3.39
C GLU A 252 10.50 -5.27 -3.36
N SER A 253 9.66 -5.87 -4.20
CA SER A 253 8.22 -5.55 -4.25
C SER A 253 7.52 -5.88 -2.93
N TRP A 254 7.93 -6.97 -2.26
CA TRP A 254 7.38 -7.34 -0.96
C TRP A 254 7.83 -6.39 0.15
N LEU A 255 9.11 -5.99 0.18
CA LEU A 255 9.63 -4.99 1.12
C LEU A 255 8.86 -3.66 1.00
N GLN A 256 8.63 -3.17 -0.22
CA GLN A 256 7.84 -1.96 -0.47
C GLN A 256 6.37 -2.06 -0.02
N SER A 257 5.86 -3.28 0.14
CA SER A 257 4.47 -3.56 0.51
C SER A 257 4.25 -3.76 2.02
N ARG A 258 5.31 -3.70 2.84
CA ARG A 258 5.25 -3.96 4.29
C ARG A 258 4.27 -3.05 5.03
N LYS A 259 4.25 -1.77 4.69
CA LYS A 259 3.32 -0.79 5.27
C LYS A 259 1.86 -1.22 5.08
N GLN A 260 1.49 -1.60 3.87
CA GLN A 260 0.13 -1.98 3.51
C GLN A 260 -0.27 -3.30 4.17
N LEU A 261 0.63 -4.29 4.21
CA LEU A 261 0.40 -5.55 4.93
C LEU A 261 0.15 -5.31 6.43
N GLY A 262 0.95 -4.45 7.06
CA GLY A 262 0.78 -4.08 8.47
C GLY A 262 -0.55 -3.37 8.74
N LEU A 263 -0.98 -2.46 7.86
CA LEU A 263 -2.26 -1.76 7.98
C LEU A 263 -3.46 -2.71 7.82
N ILE A 264 -3.40 -3.66 6.88
CA ILE A 264 -4.45 -4.68 6.72
C ILE A 264 -4.49 -5.60 7.95
N SER A 265 -3.34 -6.03 8.46
CA SER A 265 -3.23 -6.81 9.69
C SER A 265 -3.89 -6.09 10.88
N PHE A 266 -3.58 -4.80 11.07
CA PHE A 266 -4.20 -3.97 12.10
C PHE A 266 -5.72 -3.86 11.93
N PHE A 267 -6.20 -3.61 10.71
CA PHE A 267 -7.64 -3.55 10.43
C PHE A 267 -8.34 -4.87 10.81
N LEU A 268 -7.80 -6.01 10.40
CA LEU A 268 -8.37 -7.32 10.71
C LEU A 268 -8.33 -7.62 12.22
N ALA A 269 -7.28 -7.20 12.93
CA ALA A 269 -7.20 -7.30 14.38
C ALA A 269 -8.27 -6.43 15.07
N ALA A 270 -8.50 -5.21 14.60
CA ALA A 270 -9.55 -4.34 15.13
C ALA A 270 -10.94 -4.95 14.93
N VAL A 271 -11.22 -5.50 13.74
CA VAL A 271 -12.48 -6.21 13.48
C VAL A 271 -12.60 -7.45 14.36
N HIS A 272 -11.53 -8.24 14.54
CA HIS A 272 -11.52 -9.39 15.45
C HIS A 272 -11.90 -9.01 16.90
N ILE A 273 -11.44 -7.86 17.39
CA ILE A 273 -11.81 -7.36 18.72
C ILE A 273 -13.31 -7.07 18.78
N LEU A 274 -13.87 -6.39 17.78
CA LEU A 274 -15.31 -6.12 17.73
C LEU A 274 -16.14 -7.42 17.75
N TYR A 275 -15.73 -8.42 16.97
CA TYR A 275 -16.39 -9.73 16.97
C TYR A 275 -16.26 -10.42 18.33
N SER A 276 -15.08 -10.40 18.94
CA SER A 276 -14.82 -11.04 20.24
C SER A 276 -15.60 -10.38 21.38
N LEU A 277 -15.70 -9.04 21.40
CA LEU A 277 -16.51 -8.29 22.36
C LEU A 277 -18.02 -8.53 22.16
N SER A 278 -18.45 -8.90 20.95
CA SER A 278 -19.85 -9.20 20.65
C SER A 278 -20.29 -10.62 21.00
N LEU A 279 -19.36 -11.53 21.34
CA LEU A 279 -19.67 -12.92 21.69
C LEU A 279 -20.75 -13.08 22.77
N PRO A 280 -20.69 -12.39 23.94
CA PRO A 280 -21.72 -12.53 24.98
C PRO A 280 -23.10 -11.99 24.56
N LEU A 281 -23.18 -11.14 23.53
CA LEU A 281 -24.45 -10.59 23.04
C LEU A 281 -25.23 -11.58 22.16
N ARG A 282 -24.59 -12.67 21.72
CA ARG A 282 -25.22 -13.65 20.82
C ARG A 282 -26.28 -14.46 21.56
N LYS A 283 -27.44 -14.67 20.92
CA LYS A 283 -28.48 -15.56 21.45
C LYS A 283 -27.99 -17.00 21.63
N SER A 284 -27.11 -17.49 20.75
CA SER A 284 -26.53 -18.83 20.85
C SER A 284 -25.73 -19.04 22.14
N GLU A 285 -24.87 -18.08 22.50
CA GLU A 285 -24.10 -18.12 23.76
C GLU A 285 -25.01 -18.04 24.97
N ARG A 286 -26.05 -17.18 24.91
CA ARG A 286 -27.04 -17.07 25.99
C ARG A 286 -27.76 -18.39 26.21
N TYR A 287 -28.18 -19.08 25.15
CA TYR A 287 -28.82 -20.40 25.29
C TYR A 287 -27.84 -21.46 25.80
N LEU A 288 -26.59 -21.43 25.36
CA LEU A 288 -25.56 -22.34 25.87
C LEU A 288 -25.34 -22.15 27.37
N LEU A 289 -25.18 -20.90 27.83
CA LEU A 289 -24.99 -20.57 29.24
C LEU A 289 -26.19 -21.01 30.11
N LEU A 290 -27.42 -20.82 29.63
CA LEU A 290 -28.63 -21.27 30.32
C LEU A 290 -28.70 -22.80 30.40
N ASN A 291 -28.35 -23.51 29.31
CA ASN A 291 -28.33 -24.97 29.30
C ASN A 291 -27.26 -25.54 30.24
N THR A 292 -26.06 -24.95 30.28
CA THR A 292 -25.01 -25.36 31.21
C THR A 292 -25.39 -25.10 32.66
N ALA A 293 -26.03 -23.98 32.96
CA ALA A 293 -26.51 -23.69 34.32
C ALA A 293 -27.61 -24.67 34.75
N TYR A 294 -28.55 -25.01 33.85
CA TYR A 294 -29.57 -26.02 34.12
C TYR A 294 -28.97 -27.40 34.39
N GLN A 295 -28.00 -27.83 33.58
CA GLN A 295 -27.28 -29.09 33.77
C GLN A 295 -26.50 -29.13 35.09
N GLN A 296 -25.86 -28.02 35.48
CA GLN A 296 -25.13 -27.90 36.74
C GLN A 296 -26.05 -28.12 37.95
N ILE A 297 -27.22 -27.48 37.95
CA ILE A 297 -28.23 -27.64 39.00
C ILE A 297 -28.71 -29.08 39.05
N HIS A 298 -28.99 -29.68 37.88
CA HIS A 298 -29.44 -31.07 37.81
C HIS A 298 -28.37 -32.07 38.32
N ALA A 299 -27.10 -31.76 38.11
CA ALA A 299 -25.97 -32.55 38.62
C ALA A 299 -25.62 -32.28 40.10
N ASN A 300 -26.36 -31.38 40.78
CA ASN A 300 -26.15 -31.01 42.18
C ASN A 300 -24.72 -30.46 42.48
N ILE A 301 -24.13 -29.75 41.52
CA ILE A 301 -22.78 -29.17 41.65
C ILE A 301 -22.90 -27.72 42.16
N GLU A 302 -22.47 -27.48 43.40
CA GLU A 302 -22.56 -26.16 44.04
C GLU A 302 -21.62 -25.12 43.42
N ASN A 303 -20.38 -25.51 43.06
CA ASN A 303 -19.38 -24.60 42.51
C ASN A 303 -18.66 -25.21 41.30
N SER A 304 -18.71 -24.52 40.16
CA SER A 304 -18.05 -24.90 38.91
C SER A 304 -16.74 -24.12 38.65
N TRP A 305 -16.21 -23.41 39.66
CA TRP A 305 -14.99 -22.63 39.56
C TRP A 305 -13.78 -23.52 39.21
N ASN A 306 -13.11 -23.20 38.11
CA ASN A 306 -11.86 -23.83 37.70
C ASN A 306 -10.76 -22.77 37.57
N GLU A 307 -9.85 -22.78 38.54
CA GLU A 307 -8.74 -21.82 38.65
C GLU A 307 -7.88 -21.78 37.36
N GLU A 308 -7.54 -22.94 36.79
CA GLU A 308 -6.70 -23.03 35.59
C GLU A 308 -7.35 -22.37 34.37
N GLU A 309 -8.65 -22.62 34.16
CA GLU A 309 -9.41 -22.04 33.06
C GLU A 309 -9.56 -20.52 33.20
N VAL A 310 -9.76 -20.04 34.43
CA VAL A 310 -9.85 -18.61 34.74
C VAL A 310 -8.53 -17.92 34.43
N TRP A 311 -7.41 -18.40 34.97
CA TRP A 311 -6.09 -17.84 34.69
C TRP A 311 -5.78 -17.82 33.19
N ARG A 312 -6.10 -18.89 32.47
CA ARG A 312 -5.90 -18.96 31.03
C ARG A 312 -6.61 -17.80 30.32
N VAL A 313 -7.90 -17.59 30.62
CA VAL A 313 -8.73 -16.54 30.00
C VAL A 313 -8.21 -15.15 30.33
N GLU A 314 -7.98 -14.85 31.61
CA GLU A 314 -7.48 -13.55 32.04
C GLU A 314 -6.14 -13.19 31.38
N MET A 315 -5.22 -14.16 31.29
CA MET A 315 -3.93 -13.95 30.65
C MET A 315 -4.08 -13.68 29.15
N TYR A 316 -4.68 -14.59 28.37
CA TYR A 316 -4.68 -14.40 26.91
C TYR A 316 -5.47 -13.14 26.52
N VAL A 317 -6.54 -12.79 27.22
CA VAL A 317 -7.28 -11.54 26.96
C VAL A 317 -6.39 -10.32 27.19
N SER A 318 -5.67 -10.27 28.31
CA SER A 318 -4.73 -9.18 28.63
C SER A 318 -3.62 -9.04 27.58
N PHE A 319 -2.98 -10.15 27.18
CA PHE A 319 -1.97 -10.14 26.11
C PHE A 319 -2.57 -9.68 24.76
N GLY A 320 -3.82 -10.04 24.46
CA GLY A 320 -4.52 -9.58 23.25
C GLY A 320 -4.70 -8.05 23.24
N ILE A 321 -5.13 -7.47 24.37
CA ILE A 321 -5.30 -6.02 24.52
C ILE A 321 -3.97 -5.29 24.39
N MET A 322 -2.91 -5.79 25.05
CA MET A 322 -1.57 -5.20 24.96
C MET A 322 -1.01 -5.24 23.53
N SER A 323 -1.18 -6.37 22.83
CA SER A 323 -0.78 -6.51 21.42
C SER A 323 -1.49 -5.48 20.54
N PHE A 324 -2.80 -5.34 20.71
CA PHE A 324 -3.58 -4.37 19.94
C PHE A 324 -3.17 -2.92 20.23
N GLY A 325 -2.85 -2.59 21.48
CA GLY A 325 -2.30 -1.29 21.86
C GLY A 325 -1.02 -0.97 21.09
N LEU A 326 -0.08 -1.92 21.00
CA LEU A 326 1.15 -1.75 20.23
C LEU A 326 0.88 -1.64 18.72
N MET A 327 0.01 -2.49 18.17
CA MET A 327 -0.37 -2.39 16.75
C MET A 327 -1.04 -1.06 16.42
N SER A 328 -1.80 -0.48 17.34
CA SER A 328 -2.41 0.86 17.19
C SER A 328 -1.32 1.94 17.06
N LEU A 329 -0.24 1.86 17.86
CA LEU A 329 0.90 2.78 17.73
C LEU A 329 1.61 2.65 16.37
N LEU A 330 1.76 1.42 15.85
CA LEU A 330 2.32 1.17 14.52
C LEU A 330 1.44 1.76 13.40
N ALA A 331 0.12 1.65 13.56
CA ALA A 331 -0.85 2.19 12.61
C ALA A 331 -0.86 3.73 12.63
N ILE A 332 -0.85 4.35 13.81
CA ILE A 332 -0.82 5.82 13.97
C ILE A 332 0.47 6.40 13.35
N THR A 333 1.62 5.79 13.61
CA THR A 333 2.89 6.24 13.02
C THR A 333 3.01 6.00 11.51
N SER A 334 2.07 5.26 10.92
CA SER A 334 1.97 5.10 9.45
C SER A 334 1.28 6.26 8.74
N ILE A 335 0.66 7.19 9.50
CA ILE A 335 0.04 8.41 8.97
C ILE A 335 1.16 9.37 8.50
N PRO A 336 1.12 9.90 7.26
CA PRO A 336 2.19 10.74 6.72
C PRO A 336 2.55 11.95 7.58
N SER A 337 1.57 12.63 8.20
CA SER A 337 1.82 13.79 9.06
C SER A 337 2.69 13.45 10.28
N ILE A 338 2.47 12.27 10.88
CA ILE A 338 3.22 11.79 12.03
C ILE A 338 4.57 11.23 11.59
N SER A 339 4.57 10.39 10.54
CA SER A 339 5.79 9.80 9.99
C SER A 339 6.80 10.86 9.54
N ASN A 340 6.34 12.00 9.01
CA ASN A 340 7.21 13.10 8.57
C ASN A 340 7.73 13.96 9.74
N SER A 341 7.15 13.83 10.94
CA SER A 341 7.59 14.56 12.14
C SER A 341 8.61 13.78 12.97
N LEU A 342 8.77 12.48 12.73
CA LEU A 342 9.69 11.60 13.46
C LEU A 342 11.03 11.51 12.77
N ASN A 343 12.11 11.46 13.54
CA ASN A 343 13.41 11.12 12.98
C ASN A 343 13.52 9.62 12.67
N TRP A 344 14.53 9.23 11.89
CA TRP A 344 14.71 7.83 11.48
C TRP A 344 14.94 6.86 12.65
N ARG A 345 15.55 7.31 13.75
CA ARG A 345 15.79 6.46 14.92
C ARG A 345 14.48 6.15 15.65
N GLU A 346 13.65 7.17 15.85
CA GLU A 346 12.31 7.05 16.44
C GLU A 346 11.40 6.19 15.57
N PHE A 347 11.34 6.47 14.27
CA PHE A 347 10.53 5.70 13.33
C PHE A 347 10.96 4.22 13.29
N SER A 348 12.27 3.96 13.22
CA SER A 348 12.81 2.61 13.21
C SER A 348 12.55 1.87 14.54
N PHE A 349 12.68 2.55 15.68
CA PHE A 349 12.37 1.97 16.99
C PHE A 349 10.90 1.54 17.06
N ILE A 350 9.97 2.38 16.62
CA ILE A 350 8.54 2.06 16.63
C ILE A 350 8.25 0.92 15.64
N GLN A 351 8.57 1.08 14.36
CA GLN A 351 8.19 0.12 13.32
C GLN A 351 8.93 -1.21 13.40
N THR A 352 10.16 -1.23 13.94
CA THR A 352 10.97 -2.44 14.08
C THR A 352 10.85 -3.03 15.49
N THR A 353 11.26 -2.30 16.53
CA THR A 353 11.35 -2.86 17.89
C THR A 353 9.98 -3.11 18.48
N LEU A 354 9.11 -2.09 18.55
CA LEU A 354 7.74 -2.28 19.04
C LEU A 354 6.95 -3.21 18.11
N GLY A 355 7.28 -3.22 16.82
CA GLY A 355 6.77 -4.17 15.84
C GLY A 355 6.98 -5.64 16.19
N TYR A 356 8.23 -6.04 16.44
CA TYR A 356 8.56 -7.40 16.86
C TYR A 356 7.97 -7.74 18.24
N ILE A 357 7.92 -6.77 19.16
CA ILE A 357 7.28 -6.95 20.47
C ILE A 357 5.77 -7.20 20.31
N ALA A 358 5.09 -6.46 19.42
CA ALA A 358 3.69 -6.69 19.10
C ALA A 358 3.46 -8.10 18.53
N LEU A 359 4.30 -8.55 17.59
CA LEU A 359 4.22 -9.91 17.05
C LEU A 359 4.44 -10.98 18.14
N LEU A 360 5.39 -10.77 19.05
CA LEU A 360 5.66 -11.68 20.16
C LEU A 360 4.45 -11.79 21.11
N ILE A 361 3.90 -10.65 21.53
CA ILE A 361 2.74 -10.59 22.42
C ILE A 361 1.50 -11.19 21.75
N ALA A 362 1.28 -10.91 20.46
CA ALA A 362 0.20 -11.54 19.67
C ALA A 362 0.35 -13.07 19.60
N THR A 363 1.59 -13.56 19.45
CA THR A 363 1.88 -14.99 19.41
C THR A 363 1.63 -15.63 20.78
N ILE A 364 2.04 -14.97 21.87
CA ILE A 364 1.75 -15.41 23.25
C ILE A 364 0.24 -15.43 23.49
N HIS A 365 -0.51 -14.42 23.05
CA HIS A 365 -1.98 -14.42 23.10
C HIS A 365 -2.57 -15.67 22.45
N GLY A 366 -2.13 -16.02 21.23
CA GLY A 366 -2.60 -17.23 20.54
C GLY A 366 -2.16 -18.55 21.20
N LEU A 367 -0.96 -18.61 21.75
CA LEU A 367 -0.44 -19.79 22.46
C LEU A 367 -1.20 -20.02 23.78
N LEU A 368 -1.46 -18.97 24.55
CA LEU A 368 -2.23 -19.03 25.79
C LEU A 368 -3.70 -19.36 25.53
N PHE A 369 -4.27 -18.90 24.40
CA PHE A 369 -5.59 -19.33 23.95
C PHE A 369 -5.65 -20.84 23.66
N GLY A 370 -4.61 -21.38 23.02
CA GLY A 370 -4.48 -22.80 22.74
C GLY A 370 -4.24 -23.65 24.00
N TRP A 371 -3.41 -23.17 24.93
CA TRP A 371 -3.03 -23.86 26.18
C TRP A 371 -2.72 -25.35 25.93
N ARG A 372 -3.50 -26.27 26.51
CA ARG A 372 -3.37 -27.73 26.32
C ARG A 372 -4.10 -28.28 25.07
N ARG A 373 -5.01 -27.50 24.47
CA ARG A 373 -5.85 -27.94 23.33
C ARG A 373 -5.06 -28.27 22.06
N ALA A 374 -3.80 -27.86 21.97
CA ALA A 374 -2.92 -28.24 20.88
C ALA A 374 -2.45 -29.71 20.98
N LEU A 375 -2.45 -30.28 22.19
CA LEU A 375 -1.99 -31.63 22.50
C LEU A 375 -3.14 -32.64 22.61
N ASP A 376 -4.40 -32.17 22.66
CA ASP A 376 -5.57 -33.04 22.73
C ASP A 376 -5.84 -33.70 21.38
N GLU A 377 -5.86 -35.04 21.34
CA GLU A 377 -6.13 -35.82 20.13
C GLU A 377 -7.53 -35.55 19.55
N ASP A 378 -8.51 -35.32 20.42
CA ASP A 378 -9.90 -35.00 20.04
C ASP A 378 -10.02 -33.67 19.27
N ALA A 379 -9.02 -32.79 19.37
CA ALA A 379 -8.98 -31.53 18.65
C ALA A 379 -8.65 -31.72 17.14
N TYR A 380 -8.08 -32.86 16.75
CA TYR A 380 -7.65 -33.18 15.38
C TYR A 380 -8.78 -33.81 14.55
N ARG A 381 -9.77 -33.00 14.19
CA ARG A 381 -10.89 -33.42 13.34
C ARG A 381 -10.43 -33.67 11.90
N PHE A 382 -10.72 -34.86 11.36
CA PHE A 382 -10.20 -35.32 10.05
C PHE A 382 -8.66 -35.22 9.92
N TYR A 383 -7.92 -35.45 11.01
CA TYR A 383 -6.46 -35.25 11.07
C TYR A 383 -6.01 -33.81 10.80
N LEU A 384 -6.93 -32.85 10.71
CA LEU A 384 -6.62 -31.44 10.53
C LEU A 384 -6.40 -30.79 11.91
N PRO A 385 -5.25 -30.14 12.14
CA PRO A 385 -4.99 -29.47 13.41
C PRO A 385 -5.94 -28.30 13.68
N PRO A 386 -6.02 -27.84 14.93
CA PRO A 386 -6.69 -26.59 15.26
C PRO A 386 -6.12 -25.40 14.47
N SER A 387 -6.95 -24.38 14.18
CA SER A 387 -6.63 -23.34 13.19
C SER A 387 -5.56 -22.41 13.74
N PHE A 388 -5.56 -22.22 15.06
CA PHE A 388 -4.53 -21.49 15.77
C PHE A 388 -3.15 -22.16 15.66
N VAL A 389 -3.06 -23.51 15.61
CA VAL A 389 -1.77 -24.21 15.47
C VAL A 389 -1.15 -23.90 14.11
N VAL A 390 -1.96 -23.96 13.05
CA VAL A 390 -1.54 -23.63 11.68
C VAL A 390 -1.13 -22.17 11.57
N SER A 391 -1.89 -21.26 12.20
CA SER A 391 -1.63 -19.83 12.11
C SER A 391 -0.43 -19.35 12.92
N LEU A 392 -0.10 -20.02 14.02
CA LEU A 392 1.03 -19.68 14.89
C LEU A 392 2.38 -20.20 14.37
N ALA A 393 2.40 -21.18 13.47
CA ALA A 393 3.63 -21.74 12.92
C ALA A 393 4.54 -20.64 12.30
N LEU A 394 3.98 -19.79 11.44
CA LEU A 394 4.73 -18.73 10.77
C LEU A 394 5.23 -17.64 11.74
N PRO A 395 4.40 -17.04 12.62
CA PRO A 395 4.85 -16.12 13.67
C PRO A 395 5.98 -16.69 14.54
N VAL A 396 5.87 -17.94 14.98
CA VAL A 396 6.90 -18.61 15.80
C VAL A 396 8.21 -18.73 15.01
N CYS A 397 8.17 -19.16 13.75
CA CYS A 397 9.36 -19.20 12.90
C CYS A 397 10.02 -17.83 12.73
N VAL A 398 9.23 -16.77 12.56
CA VAL A 398 9.72 -15.39 12.45
C VAL A 398 10.36 -14.92 13.76
N ILE A 399 9.77 -15.22 14.92
CA ILE A 399 10.35 -14.87 16.22
C ILE A 399 11.67 -15.63 16.43
N LEU A 400 11.71 -16.93 16.15
CA LEU A 400 12.93 -17.73 16.25
C LEU A 400 14.03 -17.24 15.29
N GLY A 401 13.67 -16.91 14.04
CA GLY A 401 14.57 -16.31 13.07
C GLY A 401 15.14 -14.97 13.55
N LYS A 402 14.32 -14.16 14.22
CA LYS A 402 14.78 -12.90 14.84
C LYS A 402 15.76 -13.15 15.97
N VAL A 403 15.49 -14.11 16.86
CA VAL A 403 16.40 -14.49 17.95
C VAL A 403 17.74 -14.96 17.39
N LEU A 404 17.72 -15.80 16.35
CA LEU A 404 18.93 -16.27 15.66
C LEU A 404 19.76 -15.11 15.10
N MET A 405 19.10 -14.09 14.50
CA MET A 405 19.79 -12.92 13.97
C MET A 405 20.32 -11.96 15.05
N LEU A 406 19.77 -12.01 16.26
CA LEU A 406 20.24 -11.23 17.41
C LEU A 406 21.44 -11.86 18.12
N LEU A 407 21.76 -13.13 17.82
CA LEU A 407 22.95 -13.78 18.37
C LEU A 407 24.21 -12.97 18.02
N PRO A 408 25.16 -12.79 18.96
CA PRO A 408 26.32 -11.91 18.78
C PRO A 408 27.12 -12.20 17.51
N CYS A 409 27.28 -13.47 17.15
CA CYS A 409 28.02 -13.89 15.96
C CYS A 409 27.36 -13.43 14.64
N VAL A 410 26.03 -13.57 14.52
CA VAL A 410 25.27 -13.18 13.32
C VAL A 410 25.05 -11.68 13.30
N GLY A 411 24.65 -11.10 14.43
CA GLY A 411 24.36 -9.68 14.57
C GLY A 411 25.59 -8.81 14.29
N HIS A 412 26.76 -9.20 14.81
CA HIS A 412 28.00 -8.47 14.56
C HIS A 412 28.40 -8.49 13.07
N LYS A 413 28.31 -9.65 12.42
CA LYS A 413 28.60 -9.79 10.99
C LYS A 413 27.63 -8.96 10.13
N LEU A 414 26.33 -8.99 10.45
CA LEU A 414 25.33 -8.19 9.76
C LEU A 414 25.58 -6.69 9.92
N HIS A 415 25.98 -6.26 11.13
CA HIS A 415 26.33 -4.87 11.42
C HIS A 415 27.55 -4.40 10.61
N GLN A 416 28.59 -5.24 10.51
CA GLN A 416 29.77 -4.95 9.68
C GLN A 416 29.40 -4.80 8.20
N ILE A 417 28.60 -5.71 7.65
CA ILE A 417 28.13 -5.64 6.25
C ILE A 417 27.33 -4.35 6.01
N ARG A 418 26.46 -3.96 6.95
CA ARG A 418 25.67 -2.72 6.85
C ARG A 418 26.54 -1.47 6.92
N LYS A 419 27.63 -1.49 7.71
CA LYS A 419 28.68 -0.46 7.69
C LYS A 419 29.49 -0.40 6.39
N GLY A 420 29.39 -1.42 5.53
CA GLY A 420 30.09 -1.47 4.24
C GLY A 420 31.41 -2.24 4.27
N LEU A 421 31.68 -3.02 5.31
CA LEU A 421 32.80 -3.97 5.33
C LEU A 421 32.37 -5.24 4.59
N ASP A 422 32.77 -5.36 3.33
CA ASP A 422 32.55 -6.56 2.53
C ASP A 422 33.48 -7.68 3.01
N THR A 423 32.91 -8.84 3.33
CA THR A 423 33.66 -10.02 3.81
C THR A 423 34.05 -10.98 2.68
N SER A 424 33.74 -10.62 1.44
CA SER A 424 33.97 -11.44 0.25
C SER A 424 35.45 -11.33 -0.21
N PRO A 425 36.20 -12.45 -0.34
CA PRO A 425 37.62 -12.43 -0.75
C PRO A 425 37.86 -12.04 -2.22
N CYS A 426 36.82 -11.73 -3.00
CA CYS A 426 36.96 -11.56 -4.44
C CYS A 426 37.09 -10.08 -4.82
N LYS A 427 38.37 -9.65 -4.85
CA LYS A 427 38.96 -8.55 -5.63
C LYS A 427 38.22 -7.21 -5.67
N ALA A 428 38.95 -6.21 -5.19
CA ALA A 428 38.99 -4.84 -5.70
C ALA A 428 38.59 -4.73 -7.19
N ARG A 429 37.34 -4.39 -7.44
CA ARG A 429 36.96 -3.53 -8.54
C ARG A 429 35.88 -2.60 -8.01
N ARG A 430 36.34 -1.43 -7.55
CA ARG A 430 35.50 -0.29 -7.26
C ARG A 430 34.74 0.02 -8.56
N LEU A 431 33.51 -0.47 -8.67
CA LEU A 431 32.57 0.02 -9.67
C LEU A 431 32.17 1.40 -9.17
N GLU A 432 32.78 2.42 -9.77
CA GLU A 432 32.33 3.81 -9.62
C GLU A 432 30.82 3.87 -9.90
N PRO A 433 30.03 4.57 -9.08
CA PRO A 433 28.59 4.64 -9.27
C PRO A 433 28.29 5.49 -10.51
N VAL A 434 27.95 4.83 -11.62
CA VAL A 434 27.34 5.51 -12.77
C VAL A 434 25.84 5.65 -12.50
N GLY A 435 25.38 6.89 -12.31
CA GLY A 435 23.96 7.26 -12.32
C GLY A 435 23.26 7.34 -10.97
N SER A 436 21.98 7.72 -11.02
CA SER A 436 21.11 8.26 -9.96
C SER A 436 20.93 7.44 -8.66
N ALA A 437 21.68 6.37 -8.45
CA ALA A 437 21.71 5.56 -7.24
C ALA A 437 22.42 6.24 -6.05
N ALA A 438 23.06 7.39 -6.24
CA ALA A 438 23.71 8.16 -5.18
C ALA A 438 22.74 8.76 -4.14
N ASN A 439 21.43 8.84 -4.44
CA ASN A 439 20.46 9.57 -3.62
C ASN A 439 19.57 8.69 -2.72
N ILE A 440 19.85 7.39 -2.60
CA ILE A 440 19.09 6.49 -1.72
C ILE A 440 20.05 5.80 -0.76
N SER A 441 20.06 6.26 0.50
CA SER A 441 20.81 5.61 1.57
C SER A 441 20.41 4.12 1.66
N PRO A 442 21.36 3.17 1.68
CA PRO A 442 21.07 1.74 1.78
C PRO A 442 20.33 1.33 3.07
N GLU A 443 20.23 2.22 4.07
CA GLU A 443 19.34 2.01 5.23
C GLU A 443 17.85 2.01 4.84
N ARG A 444 17.45 2.72 3.77
CA ARG A 444 16.05 2.77 3.31
C ARG A 444 15.52 1.41 2.84
N VAL A 445 16.36 0.57 2.24
CA VAL A 445 15.88 -0.66 1.56
C VAL A 445 15.81 -1.85 2.52
N THR A 446 16.67 -1.91 3.54
CA THR A 446 16.63 -3.00 4.52
C THR A 446 15.55 -2.85 5.60
N ILE A 447 15.05 -1.64 5.83
CA ILE A 447 14.20 -1.32 6.99
C ILE A 447 12.78 -0.90 6.57
N MET A 448 12.52 -0.57 5.29
CA MET A 448 11.16 -0.33 4.73
C MET A 448 10.44 -1.55 4.21
#